data_AF-A0A963S8B9-F1
#
_entry.id   AF-A0A963S8B9-F1
#
_cell.length_a   1.000
_cell.length_b   1.000
_cell.length_c   1.000
_cell.angle_alpha   90.00
_cell.angle_beta   90.00
_cell.angle_gamma   90.00
#
_symmetry.space_group_name_H-M   'P 1'
#
loop_
_entity.id
_entity.type
_entity.pdbx_description
1 polymer ?
#
loop_
_entity_poly.entity_id
_entity_poly.type
_entity_poly.pdbx_seq_one_letter_code
_entity_poly.pdbx_strand_id
1 'polypeptide(L)'
;MIVGRCCMTDNPRLRIYANRWFAKFAAKEKISDATLADAVHRAESGLIDADLGSGLIKQRIARQGGGKSGGYRSILIFRSG
;
A
#
# COMPACT_ATOMS: atom_id res chain seq x y z
N MET A 1 -1.06 7.17 15.64
CA MET A 1 -2.14 8.13 15.38
C MET A 1 -2.29 8.32 13.88
N ILE A 2 -3.06 7.41 13.26
CA ILE A 2 -3.89 7.70 12.10
C ILE A 2 -5.23 7.11 12.53
N VAL A 3 -6.08 7.94 13.11
CA VAL A 3 -7.47 7.59 13.42
C VAL A 3 -8.26 8.21 12.29
N GLY A 4 -8.49 7.43 11.24
CA GLY A 4 -9.23 7.84 10.05
C GLY A 4 -10.00 6.65 9.54
N ARG A 5 -11.29 6.59 9.89
CA ARG A 5 -12.25 5.62 9.36
C ARG A 5 -12.65 6.10 7.96
N CYS A 6 -12.02 5.55 6.92
CA CYS A 6 -12.54 5.44 5.55
C CYS A 6 -11.50 4.67 4.72
N CYS A 7 -11.79 3.69 3.86
CA CYS A 7 -13.04 3.15 3.37
C CYS A 7 -12.76 1.68 2.96
N MET A 8 -13.69 0.76 3.26
CA MET A 8 -13.85 -0.60 2.70
C MET A 8 -12.63 -1.52 2.64
N THR A 9 -12.10 -1.96 3.77
CA THR A 9 -11.45 -3.28 3.85
C THR A 9 -12.54 -4.33 4.08
N ASP A 10 -12.77 -5.23 3.12
CA ASP A 10 -13.73 -6.35 3.26
C ASP A 10 -13.31 -7.36 4.36
N ASN A 11 -12.10 -7.18 4.91
CA ASN A 11 -11.58 -7.99 6.01
C ASN A 11 -11.40 -7.14 7.28
N PRO A 12 -12.24 -7.33 8.33
CA PRO A 12 -12.19 -6.55 9.57
C PRO A 12 -10.90 -6.74 10.42
N ARG A 13 -9.93 -7.52 9.94
CA ARG A 13 -8.65 -7.80 10.62
C ARG A 13 -7.43 -7.12 10.00
N LEU A 14 -7.55 -6.49 8.83
CA LEU A 14 -6.42 -5.82 8.18
C LEU A 14 -6.15 -4.45 8.83
N ARG A 15 -4.93 -4.24 9.32
CA ARG A 15 -4.46 -2.95 9.83
C ARG A 15 -3.34 -2.44 8.94
N ILE A 16 -3.54 -1.27 8.34
CA ILE A 16 -2.54 -0.61 7.49
C ILE A 16 -1.80 0.44 8.32
N TYR A 17 -0.47 0.35 8.32
CA TYR A 17 0.40 1.30 8.99
C TYR A 17 1.28 2.00 7.98
N ALA A 18 1.37 3.33 8.10
CA ALA A 18 2.29 4.15 7.34
C ALA A 18 3.17 4.95 8.30
N ASN A 19 4.47 5.00 8.02
CA ASN A 19 5.36 5.88 8.78
C ASN A 19 5.09 7.36 8.41
N ARG A 20 5.46 8.30 9.28
CA ARG A 20 5.19 9.73 9.07
C ARG A 20 5.81 10.28 7.77
N TRP A 21 7.00 9.81 7.41
CA TRP A 21 7.69 10.23 6.19
C TRP A 21 7.00 9.74 4.92
N PHE A 22 6.50 8.50 4.96
CA PHE A 22 5.74 7.87 3.89
C PHE A 22 4.38 8.54 3.74
N ALA A 23 3.68 8.85 4.84
CA ALA A 23 2.42 9.60 4.79
C ALA A 23 2.61 10.98 4.16
N LYS A 24 3.70 11.69 4.52
CA LYS A 24 4.07 12.97 3.88
C LYS A 24 4.40 12.80 2.39
N PHE A 25 5.12 11.74 2.03
CA PHE A 25 5.44 11.42 0.65
C PHE A 25 4.17 11.13 -0.16
N ALA A 26 3.29 10.26 0.34
CA ALA A 26 2.02 9.93 -0.29
C ALA A 26 1.15 11.17 -0.49
N ALA A 27 1.06 12.04 0.51
CA ALA A 27 0.34 13.31 0.39
C ALA A 27 0.95 14.24 -0.68
N LYS A 28 2.28 14.36 -0.73
CA LYS A 28 2.99 15.18 -1.73
C LYS A 28 2.80 14.66 -3.15
N GLU A 29 2.86 13.34 -3.31
CA GLU A 29 2.70 12.66 -4.60
C GLU A 29 1.22 12.41 -4.95
N LYS A 30 0.28 12.92 -4.14
CA LYS A 30 -1.19 12.77 -4.30
C LYS A 30 -1.65 11.32 -4.45
N ILE A 31 -0.99 10.41 -3.73
CA ILE A 31 -1.40 9.02 -3.64
C ILE A 31 -2.58 8.96 -2.67
N SER A 32 -3.76 8.55 -3.16
CA SER A 32 -4.95 8.43 -2.32
C SER A 32 -4.87 7.23 -1.39
N ASP A 33 -5.53 7.33 -0.24
CA ASP A 33 -5.66 6.22 0.72
C ASP A 33 -6.28 4.99 0.07
N ALA A 34 -7.24 5.19 -0.85
CA ALA A 34 -7.82 4.12 -1.65
C ALA A 34 -6.75 3.37 -2.46
N THR A 35 -5.82 4.09 -3.10
CA THR A 35 -4.74 3.47 -3.90
C THR A 35 -3.77 2.67 -3.02
N LEU A 36 -3.49 3.16 -1.81
CA LEU A 36 -2.67 2.46 -0.81
C LEU A 36 -3.38 1.20 -0.32
N ALA A 37 -4.66 1.28 0.03
CA ALA A 37 -5.47 0.14 0.44
C ALA A 37 -5.53 -0.93 -0.68
N ASP A 38 -5.70 -0.50 -1.92
CA ASP A 38 -5.68 -1.35 -3.11
C ASP A 38 -4.36 -2.11 -3.27
N ALA A 39 -3.23 -1.45 -2.97
CA ALA A 39 -1.92 -2.09 -2.98
C ALA A 39 -1.79 -3.17 -1.89
N VAL A 40 -2.37 -2.93 -0.72
CA VAL A 40 -2.38 -3.92 0.38
C VAL A 40 -3.33 -5.09 0.06
N HIS A 41 -4.52 -4.84 -0.49
CA HIS A 41 -5.43 -5.90 -0.93
C HIS A 41 -4.83 -6.80 -2.01
N ARG A 42 -4.07 -6.22 -2.94
CA ARG A 42 -3.29 -7.00 -3.91
C ARG A 42 -2.25 -7.87 -3.22
N ALA A 43 -1.55 -7.35 -2.22
CA ALA A 43 -0.60 -8.13 -1.45
C ALA A 43 -1.28 -9.27 -0.65
N GLU A 44 -2.44 -9.02 -0.06
CA GLU A 44 -3.25 -10.07 0.60
C GLU A 44 -3.70 -11.16 -0.37
N SER A 45 -4.06 -10.79 -1.60
CA SER A 45 -4.51 -11.72 -2.64
C SER A 45 -3.36 -12.46 -3.34
N GLY A 46 -2.11 -12.27 -2.90
CA GLY A 46 -0.93 -12.86 -3.52
C GLY A 46 -0.52 -12.22 -4.85
N LEU A 47 -1.16 -11.13 -5.27
CA LEU A 47 -0.84 -10.34 -6.46
C LEU A 47 0.31 -9.36 -6.17
N ILE A 48 1.46 -9.94 -5.86
CA ILE A 48 2.68 -9.21 -5.52
C ILE A 48 3.60 -9.10 -6.73
N ASP A 49 4.30 -7.96 -6.88
CA ASP A 49 5.29 -7.84 -7.97
C ASP A 49 6.55 -8.67 -7.68
N ALA A 50 7.03 -8.66 -6.43
CA ALA A 50 8.11 -9.55 -6.00
C ALA A 50 8.12 -9.73 -4.47
N ASP A 51 8.41 -10.95 -4.03
CA ASP A 51 8.78 -11.25 -2.65
C ASP A 51 10.29 -11.01 -2.47
N LEU A 52 10.68 -10.31 -1.40
CA LEU A 52 12.07 -10.10 -1.01
C LEU A 52 12.52 -10.99 0.15
N GLY A 53 11.63 -11.85 0.65
CA GLY A 53 11.86 -12.66 1.83
C GLY A 53 11.60 -11.91 3.13
N SER A 54 11.50 -12.66 4.23
CA SER A 54 11.30 -12.11 5.59
C SER A 54 10.04 -11.23 5.75
N GLY A 55 9.00 -11.46 4.93
CA GLY A 55 7.77 -10.68 4.94
C GLY A 55 7.89 -9.30 4.26
N LEU A 56 8.95 -9.07 3.48
CA LEU A 56 9.12 -7.86 2.69
C LEU A 56 8.65 -8.11 1.26
N ILE A 57 7.73 -7.28 0.79
CA ILE A 57 7.15 -7.38 -0.55
C ILE A 57 7.45 -6.09 -1.31
N LYS A 58 7.89 -6.22 -2.57
CA LYS A 58 7.90 -5.10 -3.52
C LYS A 58 6.54 -5.03 -4.19
N GLN A 59 5.95 -3.84 -4.16
CA GLN A 59 4.71 -3.54 -4.87
C GLN A 59 4.81 -2.19 -5.58
N ARG A 60 4.37 -2.15 -6.83
CA ARG A 60 4.23 -0.93 -7.60
C ARG A 60 2.89 -0.27 -7.31
N ILE A 61 2.96 1.01 -6.97
CA ILE A 61 1.80 1.87 -6.77
C ILE A 61 1.68 2.79 -7.98
N ALA A 62 0.53 2.75 -8.65
CA ALA A 62 0.27 3.60 -9.80
C ALA A 62 0.25 5.08 -9.39
N ARG A 63 0.73 5.96 -10.28
CA ARG A 63 0.63 7.41 -10.10
C ARG A 63 -0.79 7.88 -10.40
N GLN A 64 -1.24 8.91 -9.71
CA GLN A 64 -2.49 9.56 -10.08
C GLN A 64 -2.38 10.15 -11.50
N GLY A 65 -3.24 9.71 -12.42
CA GLY A 65 -3.21 10.14 -13.83
C GLY A 65 -2.14 9.50 -14.70
N GLY A 66 -1.43 8.45 -14.22
CA GLY A 66 -0.40 7.74 -14.97
C GLY A 66 -0.52 6.21 -14.85
N GLY A 67 -0.05 5.49 -15.86
CA GLY A 67 0.00 4.03 -15.85
C GLY A 67 1.00 3.44 -14.86
N LYS A 68 0.91 2.14 -14.59
CA LYS A 68 1.82 1.38 -13.69
C LYS A 68 3.29 1.45 -14.10
N SER A 69 3.57 1.71 -15.38
CA SER A 69 4.92 1.80 -15.96
C SER A 69 5.75 2.98 -15.43
N GLY A 70 5.12 4.05 -14.94
CA GLY A 70 5.78 5.20 -14.29
C GLY A 70 5.54 5.30 -12.78
N GLY A 71 5.02 4.24 -12.16
CA GLY A 71 4.59 4.22 -10.76
C GLY A 71 5.73 4.26 -9.74
N TYR A 72 5.35 4.34 -8.46
CA TYR A 72 6.29 4.29 -7.34
C TYR A 72 6.64 2.84 -7.00
N ARG A 73 7.91 2.60 -6.68
CA ARG A 73 8.34 1.34 -6.07
C ARG A 73 8.14 1.46 -4.56
N SER A 74 7.24 0.67 -4.02
CA SER A 74 6.96 0.64 -2.58
C SER A 74 7.38 -0.70 -2.01
N ILE A 75 7.94 -0.64 -0.80
CA ILE A 75 8.24 -1.82 -0.01
C ILE A 75 7.15 -1.92 1.05
N LEU A 76 6.44 -3.04 1.06
CA LEU A 76 5.43 -3.35 2.06
C LEU A 76 6.03 -4.40 3.00
N ILE A 77 5.85 -4.18 4.30
CA ILE A 77 6.09 -5.23 5.29
C ILE A 77 4.73 -5.88 5.51
N PHE A 78 4.59 -7.10 5.03
CA PHE A 78 3.36 -7.86 5.10
C PHE A 78 3.55 -9.05 6.04
N ARG A 79 2.74 -9.10 7.07
CA ARG A 79 2.64 -10.22 7.99
C ARG A 79 1.26 -10.83 7.81
N SER A 80 1.17 -11.92 7.06
CA SER A 80 0.05 -12.86 7.20
C SER A 80 0.34 -13.77 8.40
N GLY A 81 -0.62 -13.86 9.32
CA GLY A 81 -0.55 -14.66 10.52
C GLY A 81 -1.96 -15.06 10.94
#